data_AF-A0A936GVA0-F1
#
_entry.id   AF-A0A936GVA0-F1
#
_cell.length_a   1.000
_cell.length_b   1.000
_cell.length_c   1.000
_cell.angle_alpha   90.00
_cell.angle_beta   90.00
_cell.angle_gamma   90.00
#
_symmetry.space_group_name_H-M   'P 1'
#
loop_
_entity.id
_entity.type
_entity.pdbx_description
1 polymer ?
#
loop_
_entity_poly.entity_id
_entity_poly.type
_entity_poly.pdbx_seq_one_letter_code
_entity_poly.pdbx_strand_id
1 'polypeptide(L)'
;MKKLLVLLSLISSVFVACKTDFELNAAYKETTVIYGLLDQSRNVQMIKINKAFLGSGDANAFVKLNSINYNPADLSVYVERT
;
A
#
# COMPACT_ATOMS: atom_id res chain seq x y z
N MET A 1 -32.49 -40.95 -21.53
CA MET A 1 -32.61 -40.13 -20.30
C MET A 1 -31.28 -40.01 -19.55
N LYS A 2 -30.64 -41.11 -19.13
CA LYS A 2 -29.35 -41.07 -18.39
C LYS A 2 -28.20 -40.35 -19.14
N LYS A 3 -28.07 -40.53 -20.46
CA LYS A 3 -27.04 -39.84 -21.28
C LYS A 3 -27.24 -38.32 -21.35
N LEU A 4 -28.49 -37.85 -21.30
CA LEU A 4 -28.82 -36.42 -21.31
C LEU A 4 -28.49 -35.76 -19.98
N LEU A 5 -28.71 -36.48 -18.86
CA LEU A 5 -28.34 -36.07 -17.51
C LEU A 5 -26.82 -35.90 -17.34
N VAL A 6 -26.03 -36.81 -17.90
CA VAL A 6 -24.56 -36.71 -17.88
C VAL A 6 -24.07 -35.50 -18.67
N LEU A 7 -24.65 -35.24 -19.85
CA LEU A 7 -24.29 -34.08 -20.67
C LEU A 7 -24.63 -32.76 -19.95
N LEU A 8 -25.80 -32.70 -19.30
CA LEU A 8 -26.25 -31.53 -18.55
C LEU A 8 -25.38 -31.25 -17.32
N SER A 9 -24.95 -32.31 -16.61
CA SER A 9 -24.00 -32.22 -15.49
C SER A 9 -22.64 -31.68 -15.93
N LEU A 10 -22.13 -32.12 -17.08
CA LEU A 10 -20.86 -31.66 -17.62
C LEU A 10 -20.92 -30.17 -18.00
N ILE A 11 -22.02 -29.74 -18.63
CA ILE A 11 -22.25 -28.34 -19.00
C ILE A 11 -22.34 -27.43 -17.76
N SER A 12 -22.98 -27.89 -16.68
CA SER A 12 -23.09 -27.11 -15.44
C SER A 12 -21.74 -26.87 -14.75
N SER A 13 -20.73 -27.72 -14.98
CA SER A 13 -19.41 -27.56 -14.36
C SER A 13 -18.62 -26.38 -14.91
N VAL A 14 -18.94 -25.93 -16.14
CA VAL A 14 -18.26 -24.81 -16.81
C VAL A 14 -18.68 -23.45 -16.23
N PHE A 15 -19.85 -23.38 -15.57
CA PHE A 15 -20.37 -22.14 -14.99
C PHE A 15 -19.93 -21.89 -13.53
N VAL A 16 -19.17 -22.81 -12.92
CA VAL A 16 -18.61 -22.64 -11.57
C VAL A 16 -17.20 -22.06 -11.68
N ALA A 17 -17.11 -20.74 -11.78
CA ALA A 17 -15.84 -20.02 -11.73
C ALA A 17 -15.65 -19.35 -10.36
N CYS A 18 -14.47 -19.52 -9.74
CA CYS A 18 -14.07 -18.71 -8.60
C CYS A 18 -13.77 -17.28 -9.06
N LYS A 19 -14.28 -16.28 -8.35
CA LYS A 19 -13.85 -14.89 -8.53
C LYS A 19 -12.41 -14.74 -8.05
N THR A 20 -11.57 -14.12 -8.87
CA THR A 20 -10.17 -13.82 -8.53
C THR A 20 -9.95 -12.36 -8.18
N ASP A 21 -11.00 -11.54 -8.24
CA ASP A 21 -10.93 -10.12 -7.95
C ASP A 21 -10.83 -9.94 -6.43
N PHE A 22 -9.66 -9.52 -5.97
CA PHE A 22 -9.42 -9.18 -4.57
C PHE A 22 -8.71 -7.83 -4.47
N GLU A 23 -9.12 -7.03 -3.49
CA GLU A 23 -8.48 -5.75 -3.20
C GLU A 23 -7.11 -6.01 -2.57
N LEU A 24 -6.04 -5.73 -3.33
CA LEU A 24 -4.66 -5.87 -2.86
C LEU A 24 -4.36 -4.90 -1.71
N ASN A 25 -5.01 -3.74 -1.74
CA ASN A 25 -4.77 -2.65 -0.81
C ASN A 25 -5.82 -2.66 0.30
N ALA A 26 -5.36 -2.46 1.53
CA ALA A 26 -6.25 -2.09 2.63
C ALA A 26 -6.79 -0.66 2.43
N ALA A 27 -7.76 -0.25 3.26
CA ALA A 27 -8.17 1.14 3.32
C ALA A 27 -6.98 2.04 3.67
N TYR A 28 -6.86 3.18 2.98
CA TYR A 28 -5.79 4.15 3.26
C TYR A 28 -5.89 4.64 4.71
N LYS A 29 -4.77 4.59 5.41
CA LYS A 29 -4.60 5.15 6.74
C LYS A 29 -3.35 6.02 6.73
N GLU A 30 -3.52 7.28 7.12
CA GLU A 30 -2.38 8.18 7.26
C GLU A 30 -1.39 7.60 8.28
N THR A 31 -0.17 7.35 7.81
CA THR A 31 0.90 6.73 8.58
C THR A 31 2.17 7.55 8.39
N THR A 32 2.72 8.07 9.48
CA THR A 32 3.99 8.81 9.46
C THR A 32 5.15 7.85 9.27
N VAL A 33 6.04 8.16 8.35
CA VAL A 33 7.29 7.43 8.11
C VAL A 33 8.46 8.40 8.28
N ILE A 34 9.44 7.99 9.08
CA ILE A 34 10.64 8.77 9.37
C ILE A 34 11.85 8.01 8.83
N TYR A 35 12.61 8.65 7.95
CA TYR A 35 13.88 8.14 7.45
C TYR A 35 15.03 8.98 8.00
N GLY A 36 16.11 8.34 8.42
CA GLY A 36 17.35 9.01 8.79
C GLY A 36 18.51 8.10 8.46
N LEU A 37 19.48 8.63 7.71
CA LEU A 37 20.76 7.95 7.51
C LEU A 37 21.77 8.62 8.44
N LEU A 38 22.24 7.87 9.44
CA LEU A 38 23.19 8.39 10.41
C LEU A 38 24.60 8.34 9.83
N ASP A 39 25.29 9.47 9.88
CA ASP A 39 26.67 9.62 9.41
C ASP A 39 27.57 10.07 10.57
N GLN A 40 28.41 9.16 11.05
CA GLN A 40 29.34 9.42 12.16
C GLN A 40 30.36 10.52 11.88
N SER A 41 30.60 10.87 10.61
CA SER A 41 31.53 11.96 10.23
C SER A 41 30.90 13.35 10.38
N ARG A 42 29.59 13.42 10.66
CA ARG A 42 28.82 14.66 10.71
C ARG A 42 28.29 14.98 12.10
N ASN A 43 28.41 16.26 12.46
CA ASN A 43 27.86 16.80 13.71
C ASN A 43 26.34 17.01 13.65
N VAL A 44 25.77 17.18 12.45
CA VAL A 44 24.33 17.37 12.23
C VAL A 44 23.79 16.20 11.43
N GLN A 45 22.78 15.52 11.99
CA GLN A 45 22.05 14.44 11.35
C GLN A 45 20.76 14.99 10.77
N MET A 46 20.41 14.56 9.55
CA MET A 46 19.17 14.95 8.89
C MET A 46 18.20 13.78 8.91
N ILE A 47 16.94 14.08 9.19
CA ILE A 47 15.83 13.15 9.06
C ILE A 47 14.82 13.69 8.06
N LYS A 48 14.13 12.78 7.36
CA LYS A 48 13.00 13.09 6.48
C LYS A 48 11.74 12.50 7.10
N ILE A 49 10.71 13.32 7.22
CA ILE A 49 9.39 12.92 7.73
C ILE A 49 8.39 13.03 6.57
N ASN A 50 7.69 11.94 6.27
CA ASN A 50 6.71 11.89 5.19
C ASN A 50 5.52 11.00 5.56
N LYS A 51 4.43 11.13 4.81
CA LYS A 51 3.29 10.21 4.83
C LYS A 51 3.65 8.95 4.05
N ALA A 52 3.20 7.80 4.52
CA ALA A 52 3.12 6.60 3.69
C ALA A 52 2.11 6.83 2.56
N PHE A 53 2.34 6.21 1.40
CA PHE A 53 1.40 6.21 0.28
C PHE A 53 0.83 4.81 0.08
N LEU A 54 -0.45 4.72 -0.27
CA LEU A 54 -1.12 3.48 -0.63
C LEU A 54 -2.06 3.79 -1.79
N GLY A 55 -1.96 3.04 -2.88
CA GLY A 55 -2.74 3.27 -4.08
C GLY A 55 -2.56 2.13 -5.07
N SER A 56 -3.48 2.01 -6.02
CA SER A 56 -3.37 1.05 -7.13
C SER A 56 -2.52 1.65 -8.26
N GLY A 57 -1.55 0.87 -8.78
CA GLY A 57 -0.69 1.28 -9.90
C GLY A 57 0.80 1.28 -9.56
N ASP A 58 1.61 1.96 -10.39
CA ASP A 58 3.06 2.03 -10.24
C ASP A 58 3.46 2.86 -9.01
N ALA A 59 4.19 2.23 -8.08
CA ALA A 59 4.75 2.87 -6.90
C ALA A 59 5.55 4.15 -7.23
N ASN A 60 6.27 4.18 -8.35
CA ASN A 60 7.08 5.33 -8.75
C ASN A 60 6.24 6.56 -9.14
N ALA A 61 4.97 6.36 -9.54
CA ALA A 61 4.07 7.46 -9.83
C ALA A 61 3.68 8.21 -8.56
N PHE A 62 3.55 7.50 -7.43
CA PHE A 62 3.17 8.09 -6.14
C PHE A 62 4.32 8.89 -5.50
N VAL A 63 5.58 8.49 -5.72
CA VAL A 63 6.76 9.19 -5.17
C VAL A 63 6.92 10.61 -5.73
N LYS A 64 6.37 10.88 -6.92
CA LYS A 64 6.46 12.20 -7.59
C LYS A 64 5.41 13.19 -7.10
N LEU A 65 4.48 12.77 -6.23
CA LEU A 65 3.42 13.63 -5.72
C LEU A 65 3.91 14.42 -4.52
N ASN A 66 3.67 15.74 -4.52
CA ASN A 66 3.98 16.60 -3.38
C ASN A 66 3.18 16.23 -2.11
N SER A 67 2.06 15.50 -2.25
CA SER A 67 1.16 15.12 -1.16
C SER A 67 1.75 14.11 -0.17
N ILE A 68 2.88 13.47 -0.50
CA ILE A 68 3.54 12.54 0.41
C ILE A 68 4.28 13.26 1.54
N ASN A 69 4.53 14.57 1.41
CA ASN A 69 5.17 15.36 2.46
C ASN A 69 4.10 16.00 3.36
N TYR A 70 4.41 16.09 4.65
CA TYR A 70 3.60 16.90 5.56
C TYR A 70 3.82 18.38 5.30
N ASN A 71 2.79 19.20 5.56
CA ASN A 71 3.00 20.61 5.81
C ASN A 71 3.71 20.76 7.16
N PRO A 72 4.86 21.47 7.26
CA PRO A 72 5.56 21.65 8.53
C PRO A 72 4.71 22.24 9.65
N ALA A 73 3.68 23.04 9.32
CA ALA A 73 2.77 23.61 10.31
C ALA A 73 1.87 22.56 11.00
N ASP A 74 1.73 21.37 10.42
CA ASP A 74 0.87 20.29 10.92
C ASP A 74 1.62 19.28 11.81
N LEU A 75 2.92 19.49 12.07
CA LEU A 75 3.78 18.56 12.79
C LEU A 75 4.40 19.18 14.04
N SER A 76 4.35 18.43 15.15
CA SER A 76 5.16 18.68 16.35
C SER A 76 6.21 17.60 16.47
N VAL A 77 7.50 17.98 16.41
CA VAL A 77 8.63 17.02 16.36
C VAL A 77 9.58 17.31 17.51
N TYR A 78 9.88 16.30 18.32
CA TYR A 78 10.79 16.40 19.45
C TYR A 78 11.70 15.16 19.50
N VAL A 79 12.91 15.34 20.00
CA VAL A 79 13.83 14.24 20.31
C VAL A 79 13.71 13.96 21.80
N GLU A 80 13.30 12.74 22.12
CA GLU A 80 13.22 12.27 23.51
C GLU A 80 14.46 11.43 23.84
N ARG A 81 15.07 11.70 24.99
CA ARG A 81 16.14 10.85 25.55
C ARG A 81 15.51 10.02 26.66
N THR A 82 15.34 8.73 26.40
CA THR A 82 14.92 7.74 27.41
C THR A 82 16.09 7.36 28.32
#